data_AF-A0A6J4J9Z3-F1
#
_entry.id   AF-A0A6J4J9Z3-F1
#
_cell.length_a   1.000
_cell.length_b   1.000
_cell.length_c   1.000
_cell.angle_alpha   90.00
_cell.angle_beta   90.00
_cell.angle_gamma   90.00
#
_symmetry.space_group_name_H-M   'P 1'
#
loop_
_entity.id
_entity.type
_entity.pdbx_description
1 polymer ?
#
loop_
_entity_poly.entity_id
_entity_poly.type
_entity_poly.pdbx_seq_one_letter_code
_entity_poly.pdbx_strand_id
1 'polypeptide(L)'
;MIKKFIDRPVLATVISVIMVLLGILGLYRLPLQQFPEIAPPAVQVIANYPGANAETVLRSVAPSLEESINGVENMTYMSSTASNDG
;
A
#
# COMPACT_ATOMS: atom_id res chain seq x y z
N MET A 1 21.87 31.65 -23.65
CA MET A 1 21.89 30.41 -22.84
C MET A 1 22.70 29.30 -23.53
N ILE A 2 22.42 28.98 -24.80
CA ILE A 2 23.08 27.89 -25.55
C ILE A 2 24.56 28.21 -25.89
N LYS A 3 24.92 29.46 -26.18
CA LYS A 3 26.32 29.88 -26.46
C LYS A 3 27.32 29.48 -25.35
N LYS A 4 26.92 29.57 -24.07
CA LYS A 4 27.77 29.18 -22.92
C LYS A 4 28.16 27.70 -22.91
N PHE A 5 27.31 26.82 -23.43
CA PHE A 5 27.59 25.38 -23.53
C PHE A 5 28.49 25.05 -24.73
N ILE A 6 28.39 25.84 -25.81
CA ILE A 6 29.24 25.72 -27.00
C ILE A 6 30.65 26.25 -26.71
N ASP A 7 30.77 27.39 -26.02
CA ASP A 7 32.05 28.04 -25.71
C ASP A 7 32.85 27.30 -24.61
N ARG A 8 32.19 26.46 -23.80
CA ARG A 8 32.83 25.64 -22.75
C ARG A 8 32.40 24.17 -22.83
N PRO A 9 32.95 23.41 -23.80
CA PRO A 9 32.57 22.02 -24.03
C PRO A 9 32.81 21.10 -22.83
N VAL A 10 33.81 21.42 -21.99
CA VAL A 10 34.11 20.68 -20.75
C VAL A 10 33.00 20.80 -19.72
N LEU A 11 32.38 21.99 -19.56
CA LEU A 11 31.26 22.16 -18.62
C LEU A 11 30.02 21.39 -19.09
N ALA A 12 29.76 21.37 -20.39
CA ALA A 12 28.65 20.62 -20.97
C ALA A 12 28.79 19.11 -20.77
N THR A 13 29.99 18.57 -20.93
CA THR A 13 30.27 17.14 -20.70
C THR A 13 30.14 16.76 -19.23
N VAL A 14 30.64 17.58 -18.31
CA VAL A 14 30.50 17.34 -16.87
C VAL A 14 29.03 17.26 -16.45
N ILE A 15 28.19 18.18 -16.94
CA ILE A 15 26.74 18.17 -16.64
C ILE A 15 26.07 16.91 -17.21
N SER A 16 26.43 16.51 -18.44
CA SER A 16 25.91 15.27 -19.05
C SER A 16 26.30 14.03 -18.23
N VAL A 17 27.56 13.93 -17.79
CA VAL A 17 28.05 12.82 -16.97
C VAL A 17 27.36 12.78 -15.61
N ILE A 18 27.14 13.94 -14.98
CA ILE A 18 26.38 14.02 -13.71
C ILE A 18 24.94 13.55 -13.90
N MET A 19 24.29 13.94 -15.01
CA MET A 19 22.93 13.48 -15.32
C MET A 19 22.87 11.95 -15.48
N VAL A 20 23.82 11.35 -16.19
CA VAL A 20 23.90 9.91 -16.37
C VAL A 20 24.15 9.19 -15.03
N LEU A 21 25.07 9.71 -14.21
CA LEU A 21 25.36 9.15 -12.88
C LEU A 21 24.13 9.18 -11.96
N LEU A 22 23.40 10.29 -11.94
CA LEU A 22 22.16 10.40 -11.16
C LEU A 22 21.07 9.46 -11.69
N GLY A 23 20.96 9.30 -13.02
CA GLY A 23 20.02 8.36 -13.63
C GLY A 23 20.33 6.91 -13.26
N ILE A 24 21.61 6.52 -13.30
CA ILE A 24 22.06 5.17 -12.89
C ILE A 24 21.77 4.95 -11.39
N LEU A 25 22.07 5.92 -10.54
CA LEU A 25 21.80 5.83 -9.10
C LEU A 25 20.30 5.71 -8.81
N GLY A 26 19.46 6.43 -9.57
CA GLY A 26 18.01 6.35 -9.51
C GLY A 26 17.49 4.97 -9.90
N LEU A 27 18.01 4.38 -10.98
CA LEU A 27 17.66 3.03 -11.43
C LEU A 27 17.94 1.97 -10.36
N TYR A 28 19.06 2.07 -9.64
CA TYR A 28 19.38 1.13 -8.55
C TYR A 28 18.51 1.31 -7.29
N ARG A 29 17.92 2.50 -7.10
CA ARG A 29 17.09 2.82 -5.92
C ARG A 29 15.60 2.63 -6.16
N LEU A 30 15.17 2.53 -7.42
CA LEU A 30 13.77 2.35 -7.79
C LEU A 30 13.29 0.94 -7.40
N PRO A 31 12.25 0.81 -6.57
CA PRO A 31 11.67 -0.49 -6.27
C PRO A 31 11.05 -1.09 -7.53
N LEU A 32 11.45 -2.31 -7.86
CA LEU A 32 10.86 -3.09 -8.93
C LEU A 32 9.58 -3.75 -8.41
N GLN A 33 8.43 -3.36 -8.94
CA GLN A 33 7.13 -3.97 -8.65
C GLN A 33 6.48 -4.41 -9.97
N GLN A 34 5.92 -5.62 -10.03
CA GLN A 34 5.32 -6.16 -11.26
C GLN A 34 4.01 -5.48 -11.64
N PHE A 35 3.25 -5.06 -10.62
CA PHE A 35 2.05 -4.25 -10.74
C PHE A 35 2.07 -3.19 -9.62
N PRO A 36 1.54 -1.98 -9.85
CA PRO A 36 1.33 -1.05 -8.77
C PRO A 36 0.29 -1.61 -7.78
N GLU A 37 0.39 -1.23 -6.51
CA GLU A 37 -0.63 -1.52 -5.50
C GLU A 37 -1.93 -0.77 -5.86
N ILE A 38 -2.79 -1.45 -6.63
CA ILE A 38 -4.13 -0.97 -7.00
C ILE A 38 -5.22 -1.49 -6.05
N ALA A 39 -4.90 -2.50 -5.24
CA ALA A 39 -5.85 -3.07 -4.31
C ALA A 39 -6.04 -2.11 -3.12
N PRO A 40 -7.29 -1.83 -2.71
CA PRO A 40 -7.52 -1.05 -1.50
C PRO A 40 -6.93 -1.79 -0.29
N PRO A 41 -6.38 -1.07 0.71
CA PRO A 41 -5.89 -1.69 1.93
C PRO A 41 -7.05 -2.38 2.66
N ALA A 42 -6.87 -3.65 2.98
CA ALA A 42 -7.86 -4.44 3.71
C ALA A 42 -7.31 -4.79 5.09
N VAL A 43 -8.16 -4.68 6.11
CA VAL A 43 -7.85 -5.10 7.49
C VAL A 43 -8.67 -6.34 7.80
N GLN A 44 -8.03 -7.39 8.29
CA GLN A 44 -8.69 -8.64 8.67
C GLN A 44 -8.78 -8.72 10.20
N VAL A 45 -10.01 -8.92 10.70
CA VAL A 45 -10.28 -9.14 12.13
C VAL A 45 -10.74 -10.57 12.31
N ILE A 46 -10.05 -11.31 13.19
CA ILE A 46 -10.34 -12.72 13.48
C ILE A 46 -10.72 -12.82 14.96
N ALA A 47 -11.88 -13.39 15.23
CA ALA A 47 -12.35 -13.69 16.58
C ALA A 47 -12.77 -15.16 16.62
N ASN A 48 -12.33 -15.88 17.65
CA ASN A 48 -12.64 -17.29 17.84
C ASN A 48 -13.54 -17.41 19.08
N TYR A 49 -14.66 -18.12 18.95
CA TYR A 49 -15.59 -18.37 20.05
C TYR A 49 -15.88 -19.87 20.16
N PRO A 50 -14.98 -20.63 20.83
CA PRO A 50 -14.99 -22.09 20.79
C PRO A 50 -16.26 -22.67 21.42
N GLY A 51 -16.88 -23.62 20.72
CA GLY A 51 -18.09 -24.32 21.17
C GLY A 51 -19.40 -23.59 20.85
N ALA A 52 -19.35 -22.49 20.10
CA ALA A 52 -20.54 -21.81 19.61
C ALA A 52 -20.85 -22.17 18.16
N ASN A 53 -22.14 -22.20 17.83
CA ASN A 53 -22.58 -22.32 16.45
C ASN A 53 -22.40 -20.98 15.71
N ALA A 54 -22.36 -21.05 14.38
CA ALA A 54 -22.19 -19.87 13.52
C ALA A 54 -23.18 -18.74 13.84
N GLU A 55 -24.43 -19.10 14.15
CA GLU A 55 -25.48 -18.13 14.47
C GLU A 55 -25.26 -17.43 15.82
N THR A 56 -24.73 -18.13 16.83
CA THR A 56 -24.40 -17.51 18.13
C THR A 56 -23.23 -16.54 18.00
N VAL A 57 -22.20 -16.87 17.22
CA VAL A 57 -21.08 -15.97 16.95
C VAL A 57 -21.55 -14.73 16.18
N LEU A 58 -22.39 -14.92 15.16
CA LEU A 58 -22.95 -13.84 14.35
C LEU A 58 -23.85 -12.90 15.16
N ARG A 59 -24.56 -13.39 16.19
CA ARG A 59 -25.45 -12.56 17.01
C ARG A 59 -24.74 -11.93 18.21
N SER A 60 -23.68 -12.55 18.73
CA SER A 60 -23.07 -12.15 20.01
C SER A 60 -21.74 -11.43 19.84
N VAL A 61 -20.95 -11.78 18.82
CA VAL A 61 -19.58 -11.28 18.63
C VAL A 61 -19.50 -10.33 17.44
N ALA A 62 -20.08 -10.70 16.29
CA ALA A 62 -20.03 -9.87 15.08
C ALA A 62 -20.59 -8.46 15.28
N PRO A 63 -21.78 -8.24 15.90
CA PRO A 63 -22.35 -6.90 16.01
C PRO A 63 -21.53 -5.99 16.92
N SER A 64 -20.93 -6.55 17.99
CA SER A 64 -20.07 -5.80 18.90
C SER A 64 -18.77 -5.34 18.22
N LEU A 65 -18.19 -6.20 17.36
CA LEU A 65 -17.01 -5.85 16.58
C LEU A 65 -17.35 -4.84 15.47
N GLU A 66 -18.45 -5.05 14.76
CA GLU A 66 -18.92 -4.14 13.72
C GLU A 66 -19.18 -2.74 14.26
N GLU A 67 -19.87 -2.61 15.39
CA GLU A 67 -20.14 -1.32 16.03
C GLU A 67 -18.85 -0.62 16.50
N SER A 68 -17.88 -1.39 16.99
CA SER A 68 -16.59 -0.86 17.47
C SER A 68 -15.68 -0.39 16.33
N ILE A 69 -15.78 -1.02 15.16
CA ILE A 69 -14.94 -0.70 13.98
C ILE A 69 -15.67 0.30 13.06
N ASN A 70 -17.00 0.42 13.18
CA ASN A 70 -17.75 1.41 12.45
C ASN A 70 -17.32 2.84 12.85
N GLY A 71 -17.00 3.66 11.85
CA GLY A 71 -16.48 5.01 12.06
C GLY A 71 -14.95 5.15 11.92
N VAL A 72 -14.23 4.08 11.55
CA VAL A 72 -12.82 4.19 11.14
C VAL A 72 -12.71 5.03 9.86
N GLU A 73 -11.74 5.94 9.85
CA GLU A 73 -11.48 6.83 8.71
C GLU A 73 -11.14 6.03 7.43
N ASN A 74 -11.68 6.47 6.29
CA ASN A 74 -11.45 5.89 4.97
C ASN A 74 -11.92 4.44 4.77
N MET A 75 -12.89 3.97 5.54
CA MET A 75 -13.53 2.66 5.32
C MET A 75 -14.62 2.73 4.23
N THR A 76 -14.50 1.92 3.17
CA THR A 76 -15.51 1.82 2.10
C THR A 76 -16.59 0.79 2.41
N TYR A 77 -16.20 -0.41 2.85
CA TYR A 77 -17.10 -1.49 3.19
C TYR A 77 -16.51 -2.39 4.27
N MET A 78 -17.39 -3.10 4.97
CA MET A 78 -17.04 -4.15 5.92
C MET A 78 -17.88 -5.38 5.59
N SER A 79 -17.29 -6.56 5.70
CA SER A 79 -17.99 -7.83 5.56
C SER A 79 -17.58 -8.78 6.66
N SER A 80 -18.56 -9.31 7.38
CA SER A 80 -18.38 -10.26 8.47
C SER A 80 -18.88 -11.63 8.03
N THR A 81 -18.09 -12.67 8.26
CA THR A 81 -18.48 -14.07 8.00
C THR A 81 -18.23 -14.88 9.26
N ALA A 82 -19.21 -15.69 9.67
CA ALA A 82 -19.10 -16.61 10.80
C ALA A 82 -19.17 -18.06 10.31
N SER A 83 -18.24 -18.90 10.76
CA SER A 83 -18.26 -20.35 10.51
C SER A 83 -18.84 -21.10 11.70
N ASN A 84 -19.30 -22.34 11.48
CA ASN A 84 -19.86 -23.20 12.53
C ASN A 84 -18.79 -23.96 13.33
N ASP A 85 -17.52 -23.71 13.02
CA ASP A 85 -16.37 -24.41 13.61
C ASP A 85 -15.79 -23.71 14.85
N GLY A 86 -16.42 -22.60 15.29
CA GLY A 86 -16.04 -21.82 16.48
C GLY A 86 -15.01 -20.75 16.21
#